data_AF-A0A9X1CFZ8-F1
#
_entry.id   AF-A0A9X1CFZ8-F1
#
_cell.length_a   1.000
_cell.length_b   1.000
_cell.length_c   1.000
_cell.angle_alpha   90.00
_cell.angle_beta   90.00
_cell.angle_gamma   90.00
#
_symmetry.space_group_name_H-M   'P 1'
#
loop_
_entity.id
_entity.type
_entity.pdbx_description
1 polymer ?
#
loop_
_entity_poly.entity_id
_entity_poly.type
_entity_poly.pdbx_seq_one_letter_code
_entity_poly.pdbx_strand_id
1 'polypeptide(L)' 'MFPEIYEGLDIPDGTVLDGELIVPGVNGAPNFEAMMERFKSKKSQHQIQFCVFDVMYYAGEKITSSTTYRT' A
#
# COMPACT_ATOMS: atom_id res chain seq x y z
N MET A 1 9.43 6.67 -5.12
CA MET A 1 8.16 7.02 -4.44
C MET A 1 7.07 7.00 -5.50
N PHE A 2 5.88 6.56 -5.14
CA PHE A 2 4.75 6.34 -6.04
C PHE A 2 3.62 7.30 -5.69
N PRO A 3 3.56 8.51 -6.29
CA PRO A 3 2.54 9.49 -5.93
C PRO A 3 1.12 9.03 -6.24
N GLU A 4 0.95 8.20 -7.26
CA GLU A 4 -0.34 7.71 -7.73
C GLU A 4 -1.13 6.88 -6.70
N ILE A 5 -0.49 6.43 -5.61
CA ILE A 5 -1.16 5.67 -4.54
C ILE A 5 -1.73 6.55 -3.43
N TYR A 6 -1.35 7.83 -3.35
CA TYR A 6 -1.78 8.73 -2.27
C TYR A 6 -2.25 10.09 -2.76
N GLU A 7 -1.86 10.53 -3.96
CA GLU A 7 -2.35 11.78 -4.53
C GLU A 7 -3.87 11.72 -4.74
N GLY A 8 -4.57 12.70 -4.17
CA GLY A 8 -6.04 12.79 -4.28
C GLY A 8 -6.82 11.94 -3.26
N LEU A 9 -6.14 11.24 -2.35
CA LEU A 9 -6.81 10.59 -1.23
C LEU A 9 -7.20 11.62 -0.17
N ASP A 10 -8.45 11.56 0.27
CA ASP A 10 -8.96 12.34 1.40
C ASP A 10 -8.67 11.62 2.72
N ILE A 11 -7.39 11.59 3.10
CA ILE A 11 -6.91 10.95 4.34
C ILE A 11 -6.37 12.04 5.27
N PRO A 12 -6.74 12.04 6.56
CA PRO A 12 -6.23 13.02 7.51
C PRO A 12 -4.70 12.98 7.65
N ASP A 13 -4.10 14.16 7.83
CA ASP A 13 -2.68 14.28 8.16
C ASP A 13 -2.31 13.47 9.41
N GLY A 14 -1.12 12.89 9.42
CA GLY A 14 -0.66 12.04 10.52
C GLY A 14 -1.29 10.63 10.53
N THR A 15 -2.02 10.25 9.48
CA THR A 15 -2.44 8.86 9.26
C THR A 15 -1.26 8.02 8.79
N VAL A 16 -1.08 6.85 9.38
CA VAL A 16 -0.06 5.86 8.97
C VAL A 16 -0.77 4.54 8.72
N LEU A 17 -0.70 4.06 7.49
CA LEU A 17 -1.30 2.81 7.04
C LEU A 17 -0.20 1.77 6.86
N ASP A 18 -0.45 0.55 7.33
CA ASP A 18 0.37 -0.61 7.03
C ASP A 18 -0.30 -1.45 5.94
N GLY A 19 0.51 -1.90 4.98
CA GLY A 19 -0.01 -2.46 3.74
C GLY A 19 1.07 -3.05 2.84
N GLU A 20 0.62 -3.76 1.81
CA GLU A 20 1.49 -4.35 0.80
C GLU A 20 1.32 -3.63 -0.54
N LEU A 21 2.44 -3.26 -1.18
CA LEU A 21 2.44 -2.71 -2.53
C LEU A 21 2.63 -3.85 -3.54
N ILE A 22 1.75 -3.95 -4.53
CA ILE A 22 1.77 -5.02 -5.54
C ILE A 22 1.59 -4.49 -6.96
N VAL A 23 2.06 -5.26 -7.95
CA VAL A 23 1.62 -5.18 -9.34
C VAL A 23 0.73 -6.40 -9.55
N PRO A 24 -0.55 -6.22 -9.92
CA PRO A 24 -1.45 -7.34 -10.20
C PRO A 24 -1.00 -8.07 -11.46
N GLY A 25 -0.84 -9.38 -11.37
CA GLY A 25 -0.62 -10.27 -12.51
C GLY A 25 -1.90 -10.56 -13.29
N VAL A 26 -1.79 -11.42 -14.32
CA VAL A 26 -2.88 -11.78 -15.26
C VAL A 26 -4.14 -12.34 -14.57
N ASN A 27 -3.97 -12.91 -13.39
CA ASN A 27 -4.99 -13.54 -12.55
C ASN A 27 -5.26 -12.77 -11.25
N GLY A 28 -4.77 -11.53 -11.13
CA GLY A 28 -4.87 -10.73 -9.91
C GLY A 28 -3.91 -11.14 -8.80
N ALA A 29 -3.16 -12.23 -8.97
CA ALA A 29 -2.09 -12.61 -8.04
C ALA A 29 -0.93 -11.61 -8.14
N PRO A 30 -0.22 -11.30 -7.04
CA PRO A 30 0.93 -10.39 -7.07
C PRO A 30 2.04 -10.89 -8.01
N ASN A 31 2.55 -10.01 -8.85
CA ASN A 31 3.71 -10.27 -9.72
C ASN A 31 4.95 -9.59 -9.13
N PHE A 32 5.83 -10.38 -8.52
CA PHE A 32 7.02 -9.90 -7.84
C PHE A 32 8.03 -9.27 -8.81
N GLU A 33 8.28 -9.91 -9.95
CA GLU A 33 9.24 -9.44 -10.94
C GLU A 33 8.82 -8.08 -11.53
N ALA A 34 7.54 -7.92 -11.85
CA ALA A 34 6.99 -6.66 -12.35
C ALA A 34 7.06 -5.55 -11.28
N MET A 35 6.80 -5.89 -10.01
CA MET A 35 7.02 -4.96 -8.89
C MET A 35 8.47 -4.51 -8.78
N MET A 36 9.42 -5.45 -8.89
CA MET A 36 10.85 -5.14 -8.83
C MET A 36 11.29 -4.26 -10.01
N GLU A 37 10.75 -4.49 -11.21
CA GLU A 37 10.99 -3.64 -12.38
C GLU A 37 10.46 -2.22 -12.13
N ARG A 38 9.23 -2.10 -11.63
CA ARG A 38 8.58 -0.83 -11.30
C ARG A 38 9.34 -0.06 -10.22
N PHE A 39 9.89 -0.77 -9.24
CA PHE A 39 10.69 -0.17 -8.17
C PHE A 39 12.06 0.33 -8.66
N LYS A 40 12.70 -0.41 -9.56
CA LYS A 40 14.04 -0.08 -10.10
C LYS A 40 13.99 0.93 -11.25
N SER A 41 12.86 1.05 -11.94
CA SER A 41 12.72 1.88 -13.14
C SER A 41 11.55 2.85 -13.04
N LYS A 42 11.85 4.15 -13.12
CA LYS A 42 10.82 5.20 -13.24
C LYS A 42 10.08 5.19 -14.59
N LYS A 43 10.60 4.46 -15.60
CA LYS A 43 9.99 4.38 -16.94
C LYS A 43 8.95 3.27 -17.04
N SER A 44 9.00 2.28 -16.15
CA SER A 44 8.04 1.19 -16.11
C SER A 44 6.63 1.73 -15.85
N GLN A 45 5.68 1.30 -16.67
CA GLN A 45 4.28 1.74 -16.67
C GLN A 45 3.36 0.72 -15.97
N HIS A 46 3.94 -0.24 -15.22
CA HIS A 46 3.14 -1.22 -14.50
C HIS A 46 2.21 -0.50 -13.51
N GLN A 47 0.92 -0.79 -13.60
CA GLN A 47 -0.06 -0.32 -12.63
C GLN A 47 0.22 -0.97 -11.28
N ILE A 48 0.28 -0.17 -10.23
CA ILE A 48 0.49 -0.63 -8.86
C ILE A 48 -0.80 -0.54 -8.07
N GLN A 49 -0.90 -1.35 -7.02
CA GLN A 49 -1.97 -1.30 -6.03
C GLN A 49 -1.36 -1.34 -4.65
N PHE A 50 -1.93 -0.56 -3.72
CA PHE A 50 -1.55 -0.59 -2.31
C PHE A 50 -2.69 -1.22 -1.51
N CYS A 51 -2.44 -2.41 -0.96
CA CYS A 51 -3.39 -3.20 -0.20
C CYS A 51 -3.17 -2.95 1.30
N VAL A 52 -4.00 -2.11 1.91
CA VAL A 52 -3.94 -1.78 3.34
C VAL A 52 -4.55 -2.90 4.17
N PHE A 53 -3.85 -3.35 5.21
CA PHE A 53 -4.36 -4.36 6.15
C PHE A 53 -4.37 -3.88 7.61
N ASP A 54 -3.68 -2.80 7.96
CA ASP A 54 -3.77 -2.18 9.29
C ASP A 54 -3.68 -0.64 9.22
N VAL A 55 -4.23 0.01 10.24
CA VAL A 55 -4.15 1.46 10.46
C VAL A 55 -3.38 1.67 11.76
N MET A 56 -2.15 2.16 11.66
CA MET A 56 -1.26 2.34 12.81
C MET A 56 -1.51 3.66 13.52
N TYR A 57 -1.79 4.71 12.75
CA TYR A 57 -2.14 6.04 13.24
C TYR A 57 -3.26 6.62 12.40
N TYR A 58 -4.14 7.39 13.03
CA TYR A 58 -5.19 8.14 12.36
C TYR A 58 -5.25 9.54 12.97
N ALA A 59 -5.19 10.57 12.13
CA ALA A 59 -5.16 11.97 12.56
C ALA A 59 -4.07 12.28 13.63
N GLY A 60 -2.91 11.61 13.54
CA GLY A 60 -1.80 11.77 14.49
C GLY A 60 -1.95 10.98 15.79
N GLU A 61 -3.09 10.34 16.02
CA GLU A 61 -3.31 9.48 17.18
C GLU A 61 -2.97 8.03 16.88
N LYS A 62 -2.25 7.38 17.79
CA LYS A 62 -1.89 5.97 17.65
C LYS A 62 -3.14 5.11 17.80
N ILE A 63 -3.44 4.32 16.79
CA ILE A 63 -4.48 3.31 16.86
C ILE A 63 -3.83 2.05 17.46
N THR A 64 -4.15 1.75 18.72
CA THR A 64 -3.77 0.47 19.31
C THR A 64 -4.72 -0.61 18.80
N SER A 65 -4.32 -1.32 17.75
CA SER A 65 -4.94 -2.59 17.38
C SER A 65 -4.69 -3.60 18.51
N SER A 66 -5.68 -3.74 19.40
CA SER A 66 -5.74 -4.85 20.34
C SER A 66 -6.50 -5.98 19.63
N THR A 67 -5.76 -6.87 18.96
CA THR A 67 -6.16 -8.18 18.41
C THR A 67 -6.17 -8.26 16.88
N THR A 68 -5.26 -9.06 16.32
CA THR A 68 -5.46 -9.73 15.02
C THR A 68 -5.00 -11.19 15.06
N TYR A 69 -5.32 -11.95 16.12
CA TYR A 69 -5.41 -13.43 16.07
C TYR A 69 -6.33 -13.98 17.18
N ARG A 70 -7.60 -14.22 16.85
CA ARG A 70 -8.55 -15.20 17.42
C ARG A 70 -9.53 -15.45 16.28
N THR A 71 -9.62 -16.58 15.60
CA THR A 71 -9.59 -18.00 15.98
C THR A 71 -9.22 -18.79 14.73
#